data_AF-A0A9E2M3J1-F1
#
_entry.id   AF-A0A9E2M3J1-F1
#
_cell.length_a   1.000
_cell.length_b   1.000
_cell.length_c   1.000
_cell.angle_alpha   90.00
_cell.angle_beta   90.00
_cell.angle_gamma   90.00
#
_symmetry.space_group_name_H-M   'P 1'
#
loop_
_entity.id
_entity.type
_entity.pdbx_description
1 polymer ?
#
loop_
_entity_poly.entity_id
_entity_poly.type
_entity_poly.pdbx_seq_one_letter_code
_entity_poly.pdbx_strand_id
1 'polypeptide(L)'
;MTSATSKRIGSVIWEYVKLFGSALIIALIIKTSLVEAYNIPSGSMEDTLMTGDFILGNKFVYGAKIPLLPIHLPAFDDPEPGDIVIFKFPRNPEVNYIKRCVAVPGQTVEIRNKLVYVDGVLIEDPEHSKHTDARVKPQSSLDGIRDNYGPVRVPDGQYFMMGDNRDNSFDSRFWGFVPRSNVMGRAMIVHFSWVPDSHAPGIDWSDPISIFKSLSYNIANFHRRVRWQRIGNLVG
;
A
#
# COMPACT_ATOMS: atom_id res chain seq x y z
N MET A 1 -50.87 22.09 -30.11
CA MET A 1 -50.32 20.70 -30.08
C MET A 1 -48.83 20.63 -29.71
N THR A 2 -48.08 21.73 -29.64
CA THR A 2 -46.62 21.77 -29.38
C THR A 2 -46.21 21.60 -27.90
N SER A 3 -47.08 22.00 -26.96
CA SER A 3 -46.80 21.95 -25.50
C SER A 3 -46.68 20.52 -24.93
N ALA A 4 -47.51 19.58 -25.41
CA ALA A 4 -47.52 18.21 -24.91
C ALA A 4 -46.27 17.42 -25.32
N THR A 5 -45.75 17.66 -26.52
CA THR A 5 -44.56 16.98 -27.07
C THR A 5 -43.29 17.43 -26.34
N SER A 6 -43.17 18.73 -26.05
CA SER A 6 -42.05 19.29 -25.27
C SER A 6 -41.99 18.74 -23.84
N LYS A 7 -43.14 18.66 -23.15
CA LYS A 7 -43.24 18.04 -21.81
C LYS A 7 -42.82 16.57 -21.79
N ARG A 8 -43.17 15.82 -22.84
CA ARG A 8 -42.83 14.38 -22.96
C ARG A 8 -41.34 14.17 -23.20
N ILE A 9 -40.70 15.01 -24.02
CA ILE A 9 -39.25 14.97 -24.27
C ILE A 9 -38.47 15.34 -22.99
N GLY A 10 -38.90 16.35 -22.24
CA GLY A 10 -38.28 16.72 -20.97
C GLY A 10 -38.35 15.60 -19.90
N SER A 11 -39.48 14.89 -19.84
CA SER A 11 -39.65 13.72 -18.96
C SER A 11 -38.69 12.59 -19.32
N VAL A 12 -38.56 12.28 -20.61
CA VAL A 12 -37.66 11.22 -21.10
C VAL A 12 -36.20 11.57 -20.84
N ILE A 13 -35.77 12.81 -21.13
CA ILE A 13 -34.41 13.28 -20.82
C ILE A 13 -34.13 13.17 -19.32
N TRP A 14 -35.09 13.52 -18.47
CA TRP A 14 -34.95 13.44 -17.03
C TRP A 14 -34.80 12.00 -16.51
N GLU A 15 -35.49 11.03 -17.11
CA GLU A 15 -35.30 9.61 -16.81
C GLU A 15 -33.91 9.11 -17.20
N TYR A 16 -33.41 9.47 -18.38
CA TYR A 16 -32.04 9.13 -18.80
C TYR A 16 -30.99 9.77 -17.88
N VAL A 17 -31.16 11.03 -17.50
CA VAL A 17 -30.26 11.71 -16.55
C VAL A 17 -30.26 11.02 -15.19
N LYS A 18 -31.43 10.60 -14.68
CA LYS A 18 -31.52 9.84 -13.42
C LYS A 18 -30.82 8.49 -13.51
N LEU A 19 -31.04 7.74 -14.59
CA LEU A 19 -30.40 6.44 -14.81
C LEU A 19 -28.88 6.60 -14.89
N PHE A 20 -28.40 7.52 -15.72
CA PHE A 20 -26.98 7.76 -15.89
C PHE A 20 -26.32 8.30 -14.62
N GLY A 21 -27.00 9.22 -13.92
CA GLY A 21 -26.56 9.75 -12.63
C GLY A 21 -26.49 8.65 -11.55
N SER A 22 -27.49 7.78 -11.48
CA SER A 22 -27.50 6.66 -10.53
C SER A 22 -26.39 5.64 -10.84
N ALA A 23 -26.18 5.31 -12.12
CA ALA A 23 -25.11 4.43 -12.56
C ALA A 23 -23.73 5.03 -12.25
N LEU A 24 -23.55 6.35 -12.46
CA LEU A 24 -22.32 7.05 -12.10
C LEU A 24 -22.06 7.03 -10.60
N ILE A 25 -23.09 7.27 -9.77
CA ILE A 25 -22.96 7.20 -8.31
C ILE A 25 -22.59 5.78 -7.86
N ILE A 26 -23.26 4.75 -8.39
CA ILE A 26 -22.94 3.35 -8.09
C ILE A 26 -21.51 3.03 -8.52
N ALA A 27 -21.09 3.45 -9.73
CA ALA A 27 -19.74 3.25 -10.21
C ALA A 27 -18.70 3.95 -9.32
N LEU A 28 -18.97 5.15 -8.81
CA LEU A 28 -18.10 5.86 -7.88
C LEU A 28 -18.03 5.15 -6.51
N ILE A 29 -19.16 4.67 -5.98
CA ILE A 29 -19.20 3.89 -4.73
C ILE A 29 -18.39 2.61 -4.90
N ILE A 30 -18.63 1.84 -5.97
CA ILE A 30 -17.87 0.62 -6.27
C ILE A 30 -16.39 0.95 -6.41
N LYS A 31 -16.02 1.95 -7.21
CA LYS A 31 -14.62 2.34 -7.44
C LYS A 31 -13.92 2.72 -6.13
N THR A 32 -14.55 3.53 -5.29
CA THR A 32 -13.99 3.99 -4.01
C THR A 32 -13.96 2.89 -2.94
N SER A 33 -14.84 1.89 -3.04
CA SER A 33 -14.86 0.74 -2.13
C SER A 33 -13.81 -0.32 -2.47
N LEU A 34 -13.54 -0.54 -3.75
CA LEU A 34 -12.66 -1.62 -4.21
C LEU A 34 -11.18 -1.23 -4.20
N VAL A 35 -10.87 0.00 -4.61
CA VAL A 35 -9.50 0.43 -4.87
C VAL A 35 -9.18 1.72 -4.14
N GLU A 36 -8.08 1.73 -3.40
CA GLU A 36 -7.51 2.94 -2.80
C GLU A 36 -6.11 3.20 -3.33
N ALA A 37 -5.81 4.47 -3.57
CA ALA A 37 -4.47 4.91 -3.96
C ALA A 37 -3.66 5.27 -2.72
N TYR A 38 -2.44 4.74 -2.62
CA TYR A 38 -1.50 5.05 -1.55
C TYR A 38 -0.18 5.55 -2.14
N ASN A 39 0.41 6.56 -1.53
CA ASN A 39 1.77 6.99 -1.84
C ASN A 39 2.78 6.25 -0.96
N ILE A 40 3.95 5.91 -1.50
CA ILE A 40 5.04 5.25 -0.78
C ILE A 40 6.06 6.31 -0.31
N PRO A 41 6.12 6.64 1.00
CA PRO A 41 7.00 7.68 1.51
C PRO A 41 8.39 7.16 1.95
N SER A 42 8.57 5.83 2.07
CA SER A 42 9.78 5.22 2.64
C SER A 42 10.35 4.11 1.76
N GLY A 43 11.67 3.90 1.85
CA GLY A 43 12.40 2.84 1.13
C GLY A 43 12.45 1.48 1.86
N SER A 44 11.51 1.20 2.77
CA SER A 44 11.53 -0.06 3.53
C SER A 44 11.13 -1.29 2.71
N MET A 45 10.47 -1.05 1.58
CA MET A 45 10.13 -2.04 0.56
C MET A 45 10.92 -1.74 -0.74
N GLU A 46 12.03 -1.01 -0.67
CA GLU A 46 12.77 -0.55 -1.85
C GLU A 46 13.19 -1.71 -2.78
N ASP A 47 13.28 -1.42 -4.06
CA ASP A 47 13.36 -2.32 -5.23
C ASP A 47 12.00 -2.96 -5.59
N THR A 48 11.21 -3.41 -4.62
CA THR A 48 9.81 -3.81 -4.83
C THR A 48 8.89 -2.60 -5.01
N LEU A 49 8.88 -1.69 -4.01
CA LEU A 49 8.13 -0.44 -3.95
C LEU A 49 9.09 0.69 -3.61
N MET A 50 9.26 1.62 -4.54
CA MET A 50 10.22 2.71 -4.38
C MET A 50 9.55 3.96 -3.82
N THR A 51 10.31 4.79 -3.09
CA THR A 51 9.85 6.11 -2.65
C THR A 51 9.33 6.92 -3.83
N GLY A 52 8.14 7.48 -3.71
CA GLY A 52 7.45 8.21 -4.79
C GLY A 52 6.62 7.33 -5.74
N ASP A 53 6.53 6.02 -5.48
CA ASP A 53 5.50 5.18 -6.10
C ASP A 53 4.13 5.52 -5.53
N PHE A 54 3.13 5.47 -6.40
CA PHE A 54 1.73 5.50 -6.06
C PHE A 54 1.12 4.15 -6.44
N ILE A 55 0.63 3.43 -5.44
CA ILE A 55 0.09 2.07 -5.59
C ILE A 55 -1.43 2.08 -5.48
N LEU A 56 -2.06 1.18 -6.22
CA LEU A 56 -3.45 0.82 -6.01
C LEU A 56 -3.51 -0.42 -5.12
N GLY A 57 -4.16 -0.27 -3.96
CA GLY A 57 -4.45 -1.36 -3.04
C GLY A 57 -5.85 -1.89 -3.23
N ASN A 58 -6.00 -3.22 -3.23
CA ASN A 58 -7.28 -3.90 -3.20
C ASN A 58 -7.82 -3.95 -1.78
N LYS A 59 -8.88 -3.19 -1.50
CA LYS A 59 -9.59 -3.24 -0.21
C LYS A 59 -10.57 -4.40 -0.11
N PHE A 60 -11.01 -4.92 -1.26
CA PHE A 60 -12.07 -5.93 -1.32
C PHE A 60 -11.65 -7.26 -0.72
N VAL A 61 -10.39 -7.66 -0.94
CA VAL A 61 -9.84 -8.95 -0.46
C VAL A 61 -10.00 -9.08 1.05
N TYR A 62 -9.75 -8.00 1.80
CA TYR A 62 -9.64 -8.05 3.26
C TYR A 62 -10.81 -7.46 4.04
N GLY A 63 -11.92 -7.10 3.36
CA GLY A 63 -13.16 -6.61 3.98
C GLY A 63 -13.39 -5.12 3.74
N ALA A 64 -13.82 -4.77 2.52
CA ALA A 64 -14.02 -3.38 2.13
C ALA A 64 -15.14 -2.70 2.95
N LYS A 65 -14.83 -1.53 3.51
CA LYS A 65 -15.83 -0.64 4.09
C LYS A 65 -16.59 0.07 2.98
N ILE A 66 -17.92 -0.06 2.96
CA ILE A 66 -18.74 0.65 1.99
C ILE A 66 -18.81 2.14 2.40
N PRO A 67 -18.44 3.10 1.53
CA PRO A 67 -18.63 4.51 1.78
C PRO A 67 -20.08 4.81 2.16
N LEU A 68 -20.29 5.68 3.15
CA LEU A 68 -21.61 6.14 3.62
C LEU A 68 -22.44 5.10 4.40
N LEU A 69 -22.02 3.84 4.48
CA LEU A 69 -22.71 2.81 5.26
C LEU A 69 -21.81 2.31 6.41
N PRO A 70 -22.37 1.98 7.59
CA PRO A 70 -21.62 1.36 8.68
C PRO A 70 -21.34 -0.14 8.45
N ILE A 71 -21.46 -0.62 7.21
CA ILE A 71 -21.37 -2.03 6.84
C ILE A 71 -19.95 -2.33 6.37
N HIS A 72 -19.35 -3.37 6.94
CA HIS A 72 -18.11 -3.96 6.46
C HIS A 72 -18.47 -5.19 5.64
N LEU A 73 -17.98 -5.25 4.40
CA LEU A 73 -18.09 -6.49 3.63
C LEU A 73 -17.24 -7.56 4.30
N PRO A 74 -17.69 -8.83 4.28
CA PRO A 74 -16.87 -9.93 4.79
C PRO A 74 -15.52 -9.93 4.09
N ALA A 75 -14.46 -10.17 4.84
CA ALA A 75 -13.17 -10.50 4.25
C ALA A 75 -13.34 -11.77 3.40
N PHE A 76 -12.97 -11.70 2.13
CA PHE A 76 -13.03 -12.84 1.25
C PHE A 76 -11.79 -13.72 1.39
N ASP A 77 -10.69 -13.14 1.88
CA ASP A 77 -9.43 -13.84 2.10
C ASP A 77 -8.67 -13.33 3.32
N ASP A 78 -7.66 -14.09 3.75
CA ASP A 78 -6.68 -13.69 4.77
C ASP A 78 -5.30 -13.51 4.11
N PRO A 79 -4.43 -12.64 4.63
CA PRO A 79 -3.07 -12.51 4.10
C PRO A 79 -2.32 -13.83 4.05
N GLU A 80 -1.77 -14.14 2.89
CA GLU A 80 -0.94 -15.32 2.68
C GLU A 80 0.56 -14.98 2.74
N PRO A 81 1.45 -15.95 3.05
CA PRO A 81 2.89 -15.73 2.95
C PRO A 81 3.28 -15.26 1.54
N GLY A 82 4.06 -14.19 1.48
CA GLY A 82 4.48 -13.54 0.23
C GLY A 82 3.64 -12.32 -0.15
N ASP A 83 2.43 -12.16 0.38
CA ASP A 83 1.60 -11.00 0.02
C ASP A 83 2.17 -9.68 0.53
N ILE A 84 2.08 -8.64 -0.30
CA ILE A 84 2.40 -7.27 0.11
C ILE A 84 1.13 -6.62 0.67
N VAL A 85 1.12 -6.45 1.99
CA VAL A 85 -0.06 -6.07 2.76
C VAL A 85 0.04 -4.63 3.23
N ILE A 86 -1.05 -3.91 3.06
CA ILE A 86 -1.28 -2.56 3.57
C ILE A 86 -2.07 -2.69 4.87
N PHE A 87 -1.57 -2.11 5.95
CA PHE A 87 -2.20 -2.20 7.27
C PHE A 87 -1.97 -0.96 8.12
N LYS A 88 -2.85 -0.74 9.10
CA LYS A 88 -2.67 0.30 10.12
C LYS A 88 -1.62 -0.14 11.14
N PHE A 89 -0.63 0.70 11.40
CA PHE A 89 0.42 0.39 12.36
C PHE A 89 -0.17 0.11 13.76
N PRO A 90 0.09 -1.07 14.38
CA PRO A 90 -0.60 -1.46 15.62
C PRO A 90 -0.40 -0.52 16.81
N ARG A 91 0.75 0.17 16.89
CA ARG A 91 1.02 1.14 17.97
C ARG A 91 0.49 2.55 17.69
N ASN A 92 0.23 2.88 16.42
CA ASN A 92 -0.37 4.14 16.02
C ASN A 92 -1.22 3.96 14.74
N PRO A 93 -2.53 3.71 14.88
CA PRO A 93 -3.42 3.42 13.75
C PRO A 93 -3.66 4.57 12.77
N GLU A 94 -3.17 5.77 13.06
CA GLU A 94 -3.21 6.92 12.14
C GLU A 94 -2.21 6.79 10.99
N VAL A 95 -1.24 5.87 11.12
CA VAL A 95 -0.19 5.65 10.11
C VAL A 95 -0.38 4.29 9.44
N ASN A 96 -0.40 4.32 8.11
CA ASN A 96 -0.45 3.11 7.29
C ASN A 96 0.96 2.63 6.97
N TYR A 97 1.17 1.32 7.07
CA TYR A 97 2.41 0.62 6.74
C TYR A 97 2.15 -0.36 5.61
N ILE A 98 3.19 -0.62 4.83
CA ILE A 98 3.17 -1.60 3.74
C ILE A 98 4.38 -2.49 3.92
N LYS A 99 4.13 -3.79 4.03
CA LYS A 99 5.14 -4.83 4.28
C LYS A 99 4.73 -6.13 3.61
N ARG A 100 5.67 -7.06 3.48
CA ARG A 100 5.40 -8.43 3.04
C ARG A 100 4.99 -9.29 4.23
N CYS A 101 3.94 -10.09 4.06
CA CYS A 101 3.56 -11.13 5.00
C CYS A 101 4.55 -12.28 4.88
N VAL A 102 5.22 -12.61 5.99
CA VAL A 102 6.22 -13.69 6.04
C VAL A 102 5.67 -14.93 6.70
N ALA A 103 4.86 -14.77 7.74
CA ALA A 103 4.23 -15.88 8.44
C ALA A 103 2.81 -15.51 8.89
N VAL A 104 1.93 -16.50 8.84
CA VAL A 104 0.50 -16.40 9.15
C VAL A 104 0.18 -17.07 10.50
N PRO A 105 -1.07 -16.95 11.03
CA PRO A 105 -1.45 -17.54 12.30
C PRO A 105 -1.01 -18.99 12.48
N GLY A 106 -0.41 -19.28 13.63
CA GLY A 106 -0.01 -20.62 14.03
C GLY A 106 1.36 -21.09 13.56
N GLN A 107 1.96 -20.41 12.58
CA GLN A 107 3.32 -20.68 12.13
C GLN A 107 4.36 -20.13 13.13
N THR A 108 5.57 -20.68 13.12
CA THR A 108 6.69 -20.21 13.93
C THR A 108 7.72 -19.52 13.05
N VAL A 109 8.02 -18.26 13.34
CA VAL A 109 9.05 -17.50 12.64
C VAL A 109 10.34 -17.47 13.45
N GLU A 110 11.46 -17.66 12.77
CA GLU A 110 12.79 -17.54 13.32
C GLU A 110 13.72 -16.89 12.29
N ILE A 111 14.61 -16.02 12.73
CA ILE A 111 15.64 -15.43 11.88
C ILE A 111 16.99 -15.79 12.49
N ARG A 112 17.88 -16.38 11.69
CA ARG A 112 19.23 -16.75 12.09
C ARG A 112 20.21 -16.15 11.10
N ASN A 113 21.07 -15.23 11.57
CA ASN A 113 22.07 -14.60 10.73
C ASN A 113 21.49 -14.05 9.42
N LYS A 114 20.38 -13.29 9.50
CA LYS A 114 19.62 -12.70 8.38
C LYS A 114 18.77 -13.67 7.54
N LEU A 115 18.93 -14.97 7.71
CA LEU A 115 18.12 -15.99 7.02
C LEU A 115 16.82 -16.21 7.78
N VAL A 116 15.69 -16.20 7.06
CA VAL A 116 14.35 -16.35 7.65
C VAL A 116 13.90 -17.80 7.53
N TYR A 117 13.43 -18.35 8.64
CA TYR A 117 12.87 -19.68 8.74
C TYR A 117 11.41 -19.57 9.20
N VAL A 118 10.52 -20.31 8.53
CA VAL A 118 9.12 -20.45 8.94
C VAL A 118 8.84 -21.93 9.14
N ASP A 119 8.35 -22.28 10.33
CA ASP A 119 8.16 -23.67 10.78
C ASP A 119 9.44 -24.51 10.65
N GLY A 120 10.61 -23.87 10.84
CA GLY A 120 11.93 -24.48 10.73
C GLY A 120 12.45 -24.63 9.29
N VAL A 121 11.65 -24.29 8.28
CA VAL A 121 12.03 -24.33 6.86
C VAL A 121 12.60 -22.99 6.44
N LEU A 122 13.79 -22.99 5.84
CA LEU A 122 14.36 -21.78 5.23
C LEU A 122 13.44 -21.32 4.10
N ILE A 123 12.97 -20.08 4.18
CA ILE A 123 12.23 -19.44 3.08
C ILE A 123 13.19 -18.58 2.26
N GLU A 124 13.08 -18.72 0.94
CA GLU A 124 13.86 -17.92 0.01
C GLU A 124 13.40 -16.46 0.06
N ASP A 125 14.38 -15.58 -0.03
CA ASP A 125 14.17 -14.16 -0.10
C ASP A 125 13.47 -13.82 -1.44
N PRO A 126 12.37 -13.05 -1.44
CA PRO A 126 11.71 -12.60 -2.67
C PRO A 126 12.70 -11.94 -3.63
N GLU A 127 12.46 -12.03 -4.94
CA GLU A 127 13.39 -11.56 -6.00
C GLU A 127 13.93 -10.13 -5.77
N HIS A 128 13.10 -9.23 -5.27
CA HIS A 128 13.43 -7.82 -5.05
C HIS A 128 13.80 -7.49 -3.60
N SER A 129 13.91 -8.48 -2.72
CA SER A 129 14.37 -8.26 -1.36
C SER A 129 15.89 -8.16 -1.30
N LYS A 130 16.39 -7.38 -0.33
CA LYS A 130 17.82 -7.09 -0.21
C LYS A 130 18.30 -6.94 1.22
N HIS A 131 19.59 -7.20 1.41
CA HIS A 131 20.37 -6.90 2.60
C HIS A 131 21.45 -5.89 2.23
N THR A 132 21.33 -4.66 2.75
CA THR A 132 22.30 -3.58 2.46
C THR A 132 23.52 -3.62 3.36
N ASP A 133 23.44 -4.29 4.50
CA ASP A 133 24.56 -4.47 5.44
C ASP A 133 25.05 -5.91 5.37
N ALA A 134 26.26 -6.11 4.84
CA ALA A 134 26.88 -7.43 4.70
C ALA A 134 27.22 -8.08 6.05
N ARG A 135 27.26 -7.31 7.15
CA ARG A 135 27.61 -7.82 8.48
C ARG A 135 26.37 -8.42 9.14
N VAL A 136 26.57 -9.55 9.81
CA VAL A 136 25.60 -10.09 10.74
C VAL A 136 25.81 -9.47 12.11
N LYS A 137 24.78 -8.82 12.64
CA LYS A 137 24.78 -8.27 13.99
C LYS A 137 24.55 -9.40 14.99
N PRO A 138 25.45 -9.61 15.98
CA PRO A 138 25.24 -10.60 17.03
C PRO A 138 23.93 -10.32 17.79
N GLN A 139 23.25 -11.38 18.23
CA GLN A 139 22.00 -11.26 18.99
C GLN A 139 22.16 -10.41 20.27
N SER A 140 23.34 -10.41 20.88
CA SER A 140 23.67 -9.61 22.06
C SER A 140 23.85 -8.10 21.80
N SER A 141 23.91 -7.68 20.53
CA SER A 141 24.04 -6.26 20.18
C SER A 141 22.68 -5.53 20.27
N LEU A 142 22.72 -4.21 20.41
CA LEU A 142 21.51 -3.37 20.55
C LEU A 142 20.49 -3.57 19.41
N ASP A 143 20.96 -3.83 18.19
CA ASP A 143 20.11 -4.09 17.02
C ASP A 143 20.19 -5.55 16.56
N GLY A 144 20.63 -6.47 17.42
CA GLY A 144 20.81 -7.88 17.08
C GLY A 144 19.51 -8.55 16.62
N ILE A 145 18.36 -8.05 17.11
CA ILE A 145 17.02 -8.52 16.75
C ILE A 145 16.70 -8.37 15.25
N ARG A 146 17.39 -7.47 14.55
CA ARG A 146 17.27 -7.29 13.10
C ARG A 146 17.68 -8.54 12.33
N ASP A 147 18.77 -9.17 12.78
CA ASP A 147 19.44 -10.28 12.08
C ASP A 147 19.21 -11.63 12.78
N ASN A 148 18.75 -11.61 14.04
CA ASN A 148 18.50 -12.78 14.87
C ASN A 148 17.21 -12.60 15.68
N TYR A 149 16.14 -13.31 15.31
CA TYR A 149 14.81 -13.15 15.90
C TYR A 149 14.19 -14.51 16.23
N GLY A 150 13.47 -14.60 17.35
CA GLY A 150 12.73 -15.80 17.71
C GLY A 150 13.60 -16.99 18.13
N PRO A 151 13.07 -18.22 18.03
CA PRO A 151 11.78 -18.60 17.41
C PRO A 151 10.56 -18.04 18.17
N VAL A 152 9.54 -17.56 17.45
CA VAL A 152 8.26 -17.12 18.04
C VAL A 152 7.08 -17.62 17.20
N ARG A 153 6.08 -18.20 17.85
CA ARG A 153 4.82 -18.60 17.21
C ARG A 153 3.92 -17.39 16.98
N VAL A 154 3.43 -17.24 15.75
CA VAL A 154 2.45 -16.20 15.37
C VAL A 154 1.10 -16.52 16.04
N PRO A 155 0.55 -15.60 16.85
CA PRO A 155 -0.75 -15.81 17.50
C PRO A 155 -1.90 -15.93 16.50
N ASP A 156 -2.99 -16.55 16.94
CA ASP A 156 -4.19 -16.69 16.12
C ASP A 156 -4.74 -15.31 15.71
N GLY A 157 -5.11 -15.16 14.43
CA GLY A 157 -5.60 -13.91 13.86
C GLY A 157 -4.56 -12.79 13.77
N GLN A 158 -3.26 -13.10 13.87
CA GLN A 158 -2.18 -12.13 13.70
C GLN A 158 -1.18 -12.57 12.63
N TYR A 159 -0.38 -11.63 12.15
CA TYR A 159 0.57 -11.84 11.04
C TYR A 159 1.95 -11.29 11.38
N PHE A 160 2.99 -11.97 10.90
CA PHE A 160 4.36 -11.46 10.96
C PHE A 160 4.73 -10.81 9.64
N MET A 161 5.07 -9.52 9.69
CA MET A 161 5.30 -8.67 8.53
C MET A 161 6.75 -8.20 8.48
N MET A 162 7.39 -8.27 7.31
CA MET A 162 8.76 -7.79 7.09
C MET A 162 8.86 -6.90 5.85
N GLY A 163 9.79 -5.95 5.88
CA GLY A 163 10.13 -5.16 4.70
C GLY A 163 11.11 -5.91 3.78
N ASP A 164 10.99 -5.69 2.47
CA ASP A 164 11.90 -6.28 1.48
C ASP A 164 13.32 -5.67 1.57
N ASN A 165 13.46 -4.42 2.03
CA ASN A 165 14.74 -3.85 2.43
C ASN A 165 15.07 -4.27 3.87
N ARG A 166 15.57 -5.50 4.03
CA ARG A 166 15.66 -6.24 5.30
C ARG A 166 16.47 -5.50 6.37
N ASP A 167 17.48 -4.74 5.96
CA ASP A 167 18.33 -3.97 6.87
C ASP A 167 17.81 -2.57 7.20
N ASN A 168 16.90 -2.02 6.38
CA ASN A 168 16.34 -0.68 6.53
C ASN A 168 14.80 -0.70 6.63
N SER A 169 14.27 -1.63 7.43
CA SER A 169 12.84 -1.77 7.65
C SER A 169 12.51 -1.87 9.12
N PHE A 170 11.71 -0.92 9.61
CA PHE A 170 11.05 -1.02 10.91
C PHE A 170 9.74 -1.82 10.75
N ASP A 171 9.78 -3.09 11.14
CA ASP A 171 8.74 -4.09 10.92
C ASP A 171 8.55 -5.03 12.13
N SER A 172 7.87 -6.17 11.96
CA SER A 172 7.44 -7.03 13.08
C SER A 172 8.56 -7.52 13.98
N ARG A 173 9.82 -7.53 13.50
CA ARG A 173 11.01 -7.80 14.34
C ARG A 173 11.13 -6.83 15.52
N PHE A 174 10.67 -5.59 15.35
CA PHE A 174 10.84 -4.51 16.34
C PHE A 174 9.57 -4.23 17.15
N TRP A 175 8.39 -4.42 16.57
CA TRP A 175 7.12 -4.08 17.22
C TRP A 175 6.14 -5.23 17.43
N GLY A 176 6.42 -6.42 16.92
CA GLY A 176 5.58 -7.61 17.06
C GLY A 176 4.60 -7.80 15.89
N PHE A 177 3.52 -8.53 16.15
CA PHE A 177 2.61 -9.00 15.10
C PHE A 177 1.52 -7.98 14.74
N VAL A 178 0.93 -8.13 13.55
CA VAL A 178 -0.22 -7.33 13.07
C VAL A 178 -1.51 -8.10 13.32
N PRO A 179 -2.46 -7.56 14.09
CA PRO A 179 -3.80 -8.13 14.18
C PRO A 179 -4.54 -8.06 12.83
N ARG A 180 -5.36 -9.07 12.52
CA ARG A 180 -6.16 -9.11 11.29
C ARG A 180 -7.03 -7.87 11.08
N SER A 181 -7.53 -7.28 12.16
CA SER A 181 -8.33 -6.05 12.16
C SER A 181 -7.59 -4.82 11.63
N ASN A 182 -6.25 -4.85 11.62
CA ASN A 182 -5.42 -3.76 11.14
C ASN A 182 -5.16 -3.85 9.63
N VAL A 183 -5.38 -5.02 9.02
CA VAL A 183 -5.17 -5.26 7.60
C VAL A 183 -6.22 -4.50 6.79
N MET A 184 -5.75 -3.67 5.86
CA MET A 184 -6.60 -2.78 5.04
C MET A 184 -6.74 -3.26 3.59
N GLY A 185 -5.70 -3.85 3.02
CA GLY A 185 -5.69 -4.23 1.62
C GLY A 185 -4.41 -4.92 1.18
N ARG A 186 -4.44 -5.50 -0.02
CA ARG A 186 -3.25 -6.02 -0.70
C ARG A 186 -2.78 -5.02 -1.75
N ALA A 187 -1.49 -4.73 -1.80
CA ALA A 187 -0.92 -3.90 -2.87
C ALA A 187 -1.00 -4.67 -4.20
N MET A 188 -1.52 -4.05 -5.26
CA MET A 188 -1.70 -4.71 -6.56
C MET A 188 -0.81 -4.17 -7.66
N ILE A 189 -0.85 -2.86 -7.91
CA ILE A 189 -0.27 -2.24 -9.10
C ILE A 189 0.35 -0.91 -8.73
N VAL A 190 1.55 -0.62 -9.24
CA VAL A 190 2.10 0.74 -9.25
C VAL A 190 1.44 1.52 -10.39
N HIS A 191 0.50 2.41 -10.09
CA HIS A 191 -0.26 3.13 -11.11
C HIS A 191 0.41 4.44 -11.55
N PHE A 192 1.29 4.98 -10.71
CA PHE A 192 2.12 6.13 -11.04
C PHE A 192 3.41 6.08 -10.24
N SER A 193 4.49 6.63 -10.78
CA SER A 193 5.79 6.57 -10.14
C SER A 193 6.60 7.81 -10.47
N TRP A 194 7.04 8.52 -9.43
CA TRP A 194 7.68 9.82 -9.55
C TRP A 194 8.93 9.90 -8.70
N VAL A 195 10.05 10.32 -9.29
CA VAL A 195 11.31 10.51 -8.59
C VAL A 195 11.23 11.77 -7.71
N PRO A 196 11.30 11.65 -6.37
CA PRO A 196 11.42 12.81 -5.49
C PRO A 196 12.71 13.56 -5.80
N ASP A 197 12.64 14.89 -5.78
CA ASP A 197 13.81 15.75 -6.00
C ASP A 197 13.82 16.82 -4.92
N SER A 198 14.85 16.76 -4.08
CA SER A 198 15.07 17.71 -2.98
C SER A 198 15.46 19.10 -3.46
N HIS A 199 15.92 19.25 -4.71
CA HIS A 199 16.31 20.53 -5.31
C HIS A 199 15.18 21.18 -6.10
N ALA A 200 14.03 20.52 -6.22
CA ALA A 200 12.87 21.10 -6.89
C ALA A 200 12.40 22.38 -6.15
N PRO A 201 11.97 23.44 -6.87
CA PRO A 201 11.46 24.64 -6.23
C PRO A 201 10.25 24.30 -5.34
N GLY A 202 10.34 24.65 -4.06
CA GLY A 202 9.24 24.54 -3.12
C GLY A 202 8.07 25.45 -3.48
N ILE A 203 6.89 25.12 -2.96
CA ILE A 203 5.71 25.97 -3.06
C ILE A 203 5.60 26.80 -1.78
N ASP A 204 5.68 28.12 -1.92
CA ASP A 204 5.32 29.07 -0.87
C ASP A 204 3.98 29.71 -1.23
N TRP A 205 2.95 29.44 -0.43
CA TRP A 205 1.59 29.93 -0.68
C TRP A 205 1.45 31.45 -0.56
N SER A 206 2.44 32.12 0.03
CA SER A 206 2.50 33.58 0.11
C SER A 206 3.15 34.23 -1.11
N ASP A 207 3.87 33.45 -1.94
CA ASP A 207 4.50 33.91 -3.18
C ASP A 207 3.91 33.19 -4.41
N PRO A 208 3.01 33.83 -5.17
CA PRO A 208 2.44 33.26 -6.38
C PRO A 208 3.48 32.89 -7.44
N ILE A 209 4.63 33.57 -7.49
CA ILE A 209 5.71 33.27 -8.46
C ILE A 209 6.32 31.90 -8.16
N SER A 210 6.44 31.53 -6.87
CA SER A 210 6.93 30.22 -6.45
C SER A 210 6.08 29.07 -7.02
N ILE A 211 4.75 29.25 -7.10
CA ILE A 211 3.82 28.27 -7.67
C ILE A 211 4.12 28.08 -9.16
N PHE A 212 4.25 29.16 -9.92
CA PHE A 212 4.58 29.10 -11.35
C PHE A 212 5.97 28.49 -11.59
N LYS A 213 6.96 28.84 -10.77
CA LYS A 213 8.31 28.30 -10.83
C LYS A 213 8.33 26.79 -10.55
N SER A 214 7.60 26.34 -9.53
CA SER A 214 7.46 24.92 -9.21
C SER A 214 6.70 24.17 -10.31
N LEU A 215 5.60 24.74 -10.82
CA LEU A 215 4.82 24.12 -11.90
C LEU A 215 5.61 24.00 -13.19
N SER A 216 6.24 25.08 -13.65
CA SER A 216 7.08 25.08 -14.85
C SER A 216 8.25 24.09 -14.74
N TYR A 217 8.91 24.06 -13.57
CA TYR A 217 9.96 23.07 -13.30
C TYR A 217 9.45 21.63 -13.37
N ASN A 218 8.31 21.34 -12.74
CA ASN A 218 7.72 20.00 -12.74
C ASN A 218 7.25 19.57 -14.13
N ILE A 219 6.67 20.48 -14.93
CA ILE A 219 6.26 20.20 -16.31
C ILE A 219 7.49 19.94 -17.19
N ALA A 220 8.51 20.80 -17.12
CA ALA A 220 9.73 20.64 -17.92
C ALA A 220 10.47 19.32 -17.60
N ASN A 221 10.44 18.90 -16.35
CA ASN A 221 11.08 17.67 -15.90
C ASN A 221 10.13 16.47 -15.82
N PHE A 222 8.87 16.62 -16.22
CA PHE A 222 7.84 15.59 -16.04
C PHE A 222 8.28 14.25 -16.63
N HIS A 223 8.69 14.25 -17.90
CA HIS A 223 9.11 13.04 -18.58
C HIS A 223 10.35 12.38 -17.94
N ARG A 224 11.27 13.18 -17.38
CA ARG A 224 12.49 12.68 -16.71
C ARG A 224 12.22 12.17 -15.30
N ARG A 225 11.22 12.72 -14.61
CA ARG A 225 10.88 12.36 -13.23
C ARG A 225 9.91 11.20 -13.15
N VAL A 226 9.12 10.96 -14.18
CA VAL A 226 8.25 9.78 -14.24
C VAL A 226 9.09 8.54 -14.50
N ARG A 227 8.96 7.53 -13.62
CA ARG A 227 9.55 6.19 -13.83
C ARG A 227 8.62 5.35 -14.68
N TRP A 228 8.63 5.58 -15.99
CA TRP A 228 7.73 4.94 -16.96
C TRP A 228 7.73 3.41 -16.88
N GLN A 229 8.90 2.81 -16.65
CA GLN A 229 9.06 1.34 -16.55
C GLN A 229 8.37 0.72 -15.34
N ARG A 230 7.94 1.52 -14.36
CA ARG A 230 7.25 1.02 -13.15
C ARG A 230 5.74 1.09 -13.28
N ILE A 231 5.21 1.92 -14.19
CA ILE A 231 3.77 2.12 -14.33
C ILE A 231 3.13 0.85 -14.88
N GLY A 232 2.16 0.31 -14.16
CA GLY A 232 1.44 -0.91 -14.53
C GLY A 232 2.09 -2.20 -14.02
N ASN A 233 3.26 -2.13 -13.36
CA ASN A 233 3.88 -3.32 -12.78
C ASN A 233 3.02 -3.86 -11.64
N LEU A 234 2.83 -5.18 -11.66
CA LEU A 234 2.21 -5.90 -10.55
C LEU A 234 3.15 -5.87 -9.35
N VAL A 235 2.55 -5.69 -8.18
CA VAL A 235 3.21 -5.70 -6.89
C VAL A 235 3.14 -7.13 -6.37
N GLY A 236 4.19 -7.91 -6.60
CA GLY A 236 4.34 -9.32 -6.23
C GLY A 236 5.79 -9.62 -5.91
#